data_AF-F9D3N9-F1
#
_entry.id   AF-F9D3N9-F1
#
_cell.length_a   1.000
_cell.length_b   1.000
_cell.length_c   1.000
_cell.angle_alpha   90.00
_cell.angle_beta   90.00
_cell.angle_gamma   90.00
#
_symmetry.space_group_name_H-M   'P 1'
#
loop_
_entity.id
_entity.type
_entity.pdbx_description
1 polymer ?
#
loop_
_entity_poly.entity_id
_entity_poly.type
_entity_poly.pdbx_seq_one_letter_code
_entity_poly.pdbx_strand_id
1 'polypeptide(L)'
;MMKNILKLMIPCLAAVAVLASCNDEMDDKSAIDAKYVVATKPTVSLSSLKAVSFSKLSAEATVSDTLQVSEVGVQFSTTQDFSGTVTSVANDKLATAFTAALSNCTELTTYYARSYAVLGDGSMVVSETQTVTTPASPSYDLNGTYTCTQYGMGDDGNFAVDGDPYEVTVAFAEGSTTAVTLTNLFGGGKTVTGTYDAKAGTVTIPTNQVLMVHQKYGDVQMKAQNEDASGYIDQVTFTFTSKGGLLKSSLWSAEAAAGSFGVYYVSMTHND
;
A
#
# COMPACT_ATOMS: atom_id res chain seq x y z
N MET A 1 -54.88 34.01 -96.49
CA MET A 1 -53.74 34.28 -95.59
C MET A 1 -54.11 35.46 -94.70
N MET A 2 -54.08 35.24 -93.37
CA MET A 2 -54.15 36.19 -92.23
C MET A 2 -55.34 37.18 -92.20
N LYS A 3 -56.48 36.80 -91.60
CA LYS A 3 -56.88 36.94 -90.17
C LYS A 3 -56.97 38.39 -89.65
N ASN A 4 -58.16 38.97 -89.80
CA ASN A 4 -59.08 39.46 -88.74
C ASN A 4 -58.45 40.14 -87.50
N ILE A 5 -58.72 41.45 -87.30
CA ILE A 5 -59.77 42.01 -86.40
C ILE A 5 -59.35 41.86 -84.92
N LEU A 6 -59.39 42.82 -83.99
CA LEU A 6 -59.88 44.20 -83.89
C LEU A 6 -59.74 44.56 -82.38
N LYS A 7 -59.27 45.77 -82.07
CA LYS A 7 -59.56 46.62 -80.89
C LYS A 7 -59.30 46.13 -79.43
N LEU A 8 -58.89 47.15 -78.66
CA LEU A 8 -59.39 47.57 -77.34
C LEU A 8 -58.59 47.22 -76.07
N MET A 9 -58.14 48.32 -75.47
CA MET A 9 -57.73 48.65 -74.11
C MET A 9 -58.49 48.02 -72.90
N ILE A 10 -57.69 47.69 -71.85
CA ILE A 10 -57.88 47.90 -70.37
C ILE A 10 -58.85 46.94 -69.61
N PRO A 11 -58.70 46.59 -68.29
CA PRO A 11 -57.67 46.84 -67.24
C PRO A 11 -57.19 45.60 -66.38
N CYS A 12 -56.23 45.85 -65.46
CA CYS A 12 -56.07 45.25 -64.10
C CYS A 12 -55.56 43.80 -63.89
N LEU A 13 -54.39 43.65 -63.24
CA LEU A 13 -53.91 42.60 -62.29
C LEU A 13 -52.36 42.58 -62.36
N ALA A 14 -51.53 42.46 -61.33
CA ALA A 14 -51.68 42.37 -59.88
C ALA A 14 -50.31 42.77 -59.30
N ALA A 15 -50.29 43.36 -58.11
CA ALA A 15 -49.06 43.60 -57.35
C ALA A 15 -48.43 42.26 -56.94
N VAL A 16 -47.19 42.01 -57.34
CA VAL A 16 -46.38 40.94 -56.76
C VAL A 16 -45.53 41.56 -55.65
N ALA A 17 -46.00 41.39 -54.40
CA ALA A 17 -45.17 41.62 -53.24
C ALA A 17 -44.07 40.54 -53.23
N VAL A 18 -42.81 40.97 -53.38
CA VAL A 18 -41.67 40.11 -53.09
C VAL A 18 -41.64 39.92 -51.59
N LEU A 19 -42.18 38.79 -51.13
CA LEU A 19 -41.91 38.29 -49.79
C LEU A 19 -40.42 37.97 -49.75
N ALA A 20 -39.63 38.84 -49.12
CA ALA A 20 -38.36 38.44 -48.56
C ALA A 20 -38.68 37.46 -47.42
N SER A 21 -38.89 36.19 -47.75
CA SER A 21 -38.78 35.13 -46.76
C SER A 21 -37.34 35.17 -46.25
N CYS A 22 -37.16 35.33 -44.94
CA CYS A 22 -35.92 34.95 -44.29
C CYS A 22 -35.69 33.48 -44.63
N ASN A 23 -34.92 33.22 -45.68
CA ASN A 23 -34.36 31.91 -45.93
C ASN A 23 -33.18 31.82 -44.97
N ASP A 24 -33.48 31.53 -43.69
CA ASP A 24 -32.46 30.96 -42.82
C ASP A 24 -32.09 29.63 -43.50
N GLU A 25 -30.98 29.64 -44.22
CA GLU A 25 -30.37 28.40 -44.65
C GLU A 25 -30.04 27.64 -43.37
N MET A 26 -30.82 26.60 -43.12
CA MET A 26 -30.55 25.68 -42.04
C MET A 26 -29.16 25.09 -42.31
N ASP A 27 -28.18 25.45 -41.47
CA ASP A 27 -26.79 24.99 -41.56
C ASP A 27 -26.78 23.51 -41.94
N ASP A 28 -26.05 23.15 -43.01
CA ASP A 28 -25.97 21.78 -43.49
C ASP A 28 -25.62 20.84 -42.33
N LYS A 29 -26.35 19.73 -42.21
CA LYS A 29 -26.08 18.74 -41.15
C LYS A 29 -24.60 18.32 -41.15
N SER A 30 -23.99 18.20 -42.32
CA SER A 30 -22.56 17.90 -42.45
C SER A 30 -21.65 19.03 -41.92
N ALA A 31 -22.06 20.30 -42.04
CA ALA A 31 -21.35 21.44 -41.50
C ALA A 31 -21.52 21.55 -39.96
N ILE A 32 -22.69 21.19 -39.42
CA ILE A 32 -22.90 21.07 -37.97
C ILE A 32 -22.15 19.87 -37.40
N ASP A 33 -22.26 18.70 -38.03
CA ASP A 33 -21.57 17.48 -37.60
C ASP A 33 -20.03 17.64 -37.69
N ALA A 34 -19.52 18.40 -38.67
CA ALA A 34 -18.09 18.74 -38.75
C ALA A 34 -17.65 19.73 -37.65
N LYS A 35 -18.56 20.59 -37.15
CA LYS A 35 -18.33 21.42 -35.96
C LYS A 35 -18.41 20.59 -34.66
N TYR A 36 -19.15 19.48 -34.66
CA TYR A 36 -19.19 18.49 -33.58
C TYR A 36 -18.14 17.40 -33.79
N VAL A 37 -16.87 17.73 -33.54
CA VAL A 37 -15.85 16.70 -33.32
C VAL A 37 -16.25 15.94 -32.06
N VAL A 38 -16.80 14.73 -32.21
CA VAL A 38 -16.92 13.79 -31.10
C VAL A 38 -15.50 13.49 -30.65
N ALA A 39 -15.07 14.12 -29.55
CA ALA A 39 -13.78 13.84 -28.95
C ALA A 39 -13.73 12.34 -28.67
N THR A 40 -12.80 11.64 -29.33
CA THR A 40 -12.60 10.22 -29.10
C THR A 40 -12.24 10.02 -27.64
N LYS A 41 -12.95 9.11 -26.95
CA LYS A 41 -12.61 8.78 -25.57
C LYS A 41 -11.14 8.34 -25.52
N PRO A 42 -10.35 8.83 -24.55
CA PRO A 42 -8.97 8.44 -24.44
C PRO A 42 -8.88 6.94 -24.17
N THR A 43 -7.81 6.32 -24.65
CA THR A 43 -7.46 4.95 -24.29
C THR A 43 -6.44 4.98 -23.18
N VAL A 44 -6.53 4.01 -22.27
CA VAL A 44 -5.56 3.82 -21.19
C VAL A 44 -4.88 2.47 -21.36
N SER A 45 -3.60 2.40 -21.02
CA SER A 45 -2.84 1.16 -21.05
C SER A 45 -1.98 1.02 -19.80
N LEU A 46 -1.97 -0.20 -19.25
CA LEU A 46 -0.99 -0.60 -18.25
C LEU A 46 0.21 -1.15 -19.00
N SER A 47 1.32 -0.42 -19.02
CA SER A 47 2.52 -0.79 -19.79
C SER A 47 3.40 -1.78 -19.04
N SER A 48 3.43 -1.72 -17.71
CA SER A 48 4.19 -2.65 -16.86
C SER A 48 3.55 -2.76 -15.48
N LEU A 49 3.57 -3.97 -14.92
CA LEU A 49 3.23 -4.25 -13.53
C LEU A 49 4.31 -5.15 -12.92
N LYS A 50 4.92 -4.72 -11.82
CA LYS A 50 6.05 -5.40 -11.18
C LYS A 50 5.87 -5.49 -9.67
N ALA A 51 6.26 -6.63 -9.09
CA ALA A 51 6.52 -6.73 -7.66
C ALA A 51 7.93 -6.20 -7.37
N VAL A 52 8.01 -5.09 -6.65
CA VAL A 52 9.27 -4.46 -6.26
C VAL A 52 9.85 -5.13 -5.02
N SER A 53 8.97 -5.61 -4.13
CA SER A 53 9.31 -6.39 -2.94
C SER A 53 8.10 -7.24 -2.54
N PHE A 54 8.24 -8.06 -1.49
CA PHE A 54 7.13 -8.82 -0.92
C PHE A 54 5.96 -7.94 -0.46
N SER A 55 6.18 -6.64 -0.18
CA SER A 55 5.15 -5.70 0.29
C SER A 55 4.94 -4.47 -0.61
N LYS A 56 5.48 -4.47 -1.83
CA LYS A 56 5.39 -3.29 -2.72
C LYS A 56 5.26 -3.70 -4.18
N LEU A 57 4.30 -3.08 -4.87
CA LEU A 57 4.13 -3.15 -6.32
C LEU A 57 4.44 -1.80 -6.96
N SER A 58 4.84 -1.83 -8.23
CA SER A 58 4.97 -0.66 -9.08
C SER A 58 4.31 -0.92 -10.42
N ALA A 59 3.56 0.05 -10.90
CA ALA A 59 2.88 0.05 -12.18
C ALA A 59 3.31 1.26 -13.00
N GLU A 60 3.49 1.05 -14.30
CA GLU A 60 3.70 2.10 -15.29
C GLU A 60 2.53 2.05 -16.28
N ALA A 61 1.94 3.20 -16.57
CA ALA A 61 0.74 3.29 -17.39
C ALA A 61 0.76 4.54 -18.28
N THR A 62 -0.07 4.52 -19.31
CA THR A 62 -0.25 5.62 -20.24
C THR A 62 -1.72 5.90 -20.51
N VAL A 63 -2.01 7.13 -20.91
CA VAL A 63 -3.28 7.56 -21.50
C VAL A 63 -2.99 8.24 -22.85
N SER A 64 -3.80 7.96 -23.88
CA SER A 64 -3.57 8.45 -25.25
C SER A 64 -3.51 9.97 -25.34
N ASP A 65 -4.32 10.65 -24.53
CA ASP A 65 -4.38 12.09 -24.40
C ASP A 65 -4.98 12.45 -23.03
N THR A 66 -4.83 13.71 -22.63
CA THR A 66 -5.36 14.24 -21.37
C THR A 66 -6.51 15.20 -21.60
N LEU A 67 -7.06 15.26 -22.81
CA LEU A 67 -8.12 16.20 -23.15
C LEU A 67 -9.43 15.66 -22.58
N GLN A 68 -10.13 16.46 -21.78
CA GLN A 68 -11.33 16.03 -21.05
C GLN A 68 -11.08 14.88 -20.05
N VAL A 69 -9.84 14.70 -19.58
CA VAL A 69 -9.52 13.81 -18.46
C VAL A 69 -9.37 14.65 -17.20
N SER A 70 -10.01 14.25 -16.12
CA SER A 70 -9.93 14.90 -14.81
C SER A 70 -8.95 14.20 -13.87
N GLU A 71 -8.74 12.90 -14.03
CA GLU A 71 -7.83 12.10 -13.21
C GLU A 71 -7.27 10.90 -13.98
N VAL A 72 -6.04 10.50 -13.69
CA VAL A 72 -5.45 9.23 -14.14
C VAL A 72 -4.85 8.49 -12.94
N GLY A 73 -4.84 7.17 -12.98
CA GLY A 73 -4.25 6.36 -11.92
C GLY A 73 -4.25 4.87 -12.23
N VAL A 74 -3.97 4.08 -11.19
CA VAL A 74 -4.01 2.61 -11.26
C VAL A 74 -4.88 2.07 -10.14
N GLN A 75 -5.78 1.15 -10.49
CA GLN A 75 -6.57 0.37 -9.55
C GLN A 75 -5.88 -0.97 -9.29
N PHE A 76 -5.80 -1.37 -8.02
CA PHE A 76 -5.28 -2.65 -7.56
C PHE A 76 -6.36 -3.42 -6.80
N SER A 77 -6.39 -4.74 -6.95
CA SER A 77 -7.33 -5.65 -6.30
C SER A 77 -6.70 -7.03 -6.09
N THR A 78 -7.17 -7.79 -5.11
CA THR A 78 -6.87 -9.23 -4.96
C THR A 78 -7.92 -10.13 -5.62
N THR A 79 -8.96 -9.52 -6.19
CA THR A 79 -10.02 -10.18 -6.96
C THR A 79 -9.92 -9.78 -8.43
N GLN A 80 -9.91 -10.77 -9.33
CA GLN A 80 -9.66 -10.57 -10.76
C GLN A 80 -10.69 -9.67 -11.44
N ASP A 81 -11.95 -9.73 -10.99
CA ASP A 81 -13.07 -8.96 -11.51
C ASP A 81 -13.23 -7.59 -10.82
N PHE A 82 -12.35 -7.26 -9.86
CA PHE A 82 -12.43 -6.05 -9.05
C PHE A 82 -13.76 -5.92 -8.28
N SER A 83 -14.42 -7.05 -7.97
CA SER A 83 -15.66 -7.06 -7.15
C SER A 83 -15.42 -6.85 -5.66
N GLY A 84 -14.20 -7.11 -5.19
CA GLY A 84 -13.78 -6.92 -3.81
C GLY A 84 -13.31 -5.50 -3.50
N THR A 85 -12.43 -5.38 -2.50
CA THR A 85 -11.79 -4.09 -2.18
C THR A 85 -10.86 -3.67 -3.30
N VAL A 86 -11.10 -2.49 -3.85
CA VAL A 86 -10.25 -1.86 -4.87
C VAL A 86 -9.48 -0.71 -4.24
N THR A 87 -8.16 -0.72 -4.41
CA THR A 87 -7.30 0.41 -4.03
C THR A 87 -6.94 1.21 -5.27
N SER A 88 -7.37 2.47 -5.33
CA SER A 88 -6.99 3.39 -6.40
C SER A 88 -5.83 4.26 -5.98
N VAL A 89 -4.77 4.28 -6.79
CA VAL A 89 -3.62 5.18 -6.64
C VAL A 89 -3.68 6.18 -7.78
N ALA A 90 -4.21 7.37 -7.50
CA ALA A 90 -4.25 8.48 -8.43
C ALA A 90 -2.83 9.04 -8.65
N ASN A 91 -2.53 9.48 -9.86
CA ASN A 91 -1.30 10.19 -10.15
C ASN A 91 -1.45 11.65 -9.71
N ASP A 92 -0.39 12.21 -9.10
CA ASP A 92 -0.42 13.58 -8.56
C ASP A 92 -0.71 14.66 -9.62
N LYS A 93 -0.41 14.36 -10.88
CA LYS A 93 -0.61 15.27 -12.02
C LYS A 93 -1.20 14.53 -13.19
N LEU A 94 -2.04 15.22 -13.95
CA LEU A 94 -2.54 14.69 -15.20
C LEU A 94 -1.40 14.60 -16.23
N ALA A 95 -1.07 13.39 -16.67
CA ALA A 95 0.03 13.12 -17.60
C ALA A 95 -0.30 11.93 -18.51
N THR A 96 0.21 11.95 -19.73
CA THR A 96 0.03 10.85 -20.71
C THR A 96 0.85 9.61 -20.38
N ALA A 97 1.86 9.72 -19.50
CA ALA A 97 2.59 8.61 -18.92
C ALA A 97 2.78 8.85 -17.42
N PHE A 98 2.57 7.83 -16.61
CA PHE A 98 2.58 7.94 -15.15
C PHE A 98 2.94 6.62 -14.47
N THR A 99 3.29 6.72 -13.19
CA THR A 99 3.65 5.58 -12.35
C THR A 99 2.81 5.56 -11.09
N ALA A 100 2.40 4.37 -10.65
CA ALA A 100 1.70 4.17 -9.39
C ALA A 100 2.40 3.10 -8.56
N ALA A 101 2.51 3.34 -7.25
CA ALA A 101 3.09 2.38 -6.32
C ALA A 101 2.06 1.98 -5.25
N LEU A 102 1.85 0.68 -5.08
CA LEU A 102 1.09 0.13 -3.97
C LEU A 102 2.07 -0.36 -2.90
N SER A 103 1.89 0.09 -1.67
CA SER A 103 2.69 -0.32 -0.52
C SER A 103 1.86 -1.14 0.47
N ASN A 104 2.52 -1.80 1.42
CA ASN A 104 1.88 -2.67 2.41
C ASN A 104 1.09 -3.83 1.79
N CYS A 105 1.56 -4.35 0.66
CA CYS A 105 1.01 -5.57 0.08
C CYS A 105 1.29 -6.78 0.99
N THR A 106 0.42 -7.77 0.91
CA THR A 106 0.65 -9.08 1.52
C THR A 106 1.63 -9.86 0.64
N GLU A 107 2.59 -10.55 1.24
CA GLU A 107 3.49 -11.47 0.52
C GLU A 107 2.72 -12.64 -0.10
N LEU A 108 3.33 -13.33 -1.08
CA LEU A 108 2.73 -14.50 -1.75
C LEU A 108 1.29 -14.31 -2.23
N THR A 109 0.91 -13.07 -2.53
CA THR A 109 -0.46 -12.68 -2.85
C THR A 109 -0.52 -12.19 -4.28
N THR A 110 -1.48 -12.72 -5.04
CA THR A 110 -1.73 -12.29 -6.41
C THR A 110 -2.57 -11.02 -6.41
N TYR A 111 -2.04 -9.98 -7.03
CA TYR A 111 -2.71 -8.72 -7.28
C TYR A 111 -3.06 -8.58 -8.76
N TYR A 112 -4.21 -8.00 -9.02
CA TYR A 112 -4.70 -7.60 -10.33
C TYR A 112 -4.66 -6.09 -10.39
N ALA A 113 -4.12 -5.54 -11.49
CA ALA A 113 -4.05 -4.10 -11.69
C ALA A 113 -4.57 -3.72 -13.08
N ARG A 114 -5.22 -2.56 -13.13
CA ARG A 114 -5.62 -1.90 -14.37
C ARG A 114 -5.41 -0.40 -14.23
N SER A 115 -4.93 0.25 -15.28
CA SER A 115 -4.88 1.70 -15.33
C SER A 115 -6.29 2.27 -15.58
N TYR A 116 -6.55 3.47 -15.11
CA TYR A 116 -7.82 4.17 -15.32
C TYR A 116 -7.61 5.63 -15.67
N ALA A 117 -8.59 6.20 -16.36
CA ALA A 117 -8.76 7.64 -16.53
C ALA A 117 -10.22 8.01 -16.26
N VAL A 118 -10.43 9.03 -15.44
CA VAL A 118 -11.75 9.64 -15.19
C VAL A 118 -11.93 10.79 -16.17
N LEU A 119 -13.05 10.80 -16.88
CA LEU A 119 -13.38 11.82 -17.87
C LEU A 119 -14.09 13.00 -17.20
N GLY A 120 -14.17 14.12 -17.92
CA GLY A 120 -14.83 15.34 -17.44
C GLY A 120 -16.33 15.16 -17.16
N ASP A 121 -16.96 14.14 -17.74
CA ASP A 121 -18.36 13.74 -17.47
C ASP A 121 -18.50 12.79 -16.26
N GLY A 122 -17.40 12.46 -15.59
CA GLY A 122 -17.34 11.55 -14.45
C GLY A 122 -17.32 10.06 -14.83
N SER A 123 -17.44 9.72 -16.11
CA SER A 123 -17.27 8.34 -16.56
C SER A 123 -15.81 7.91 -16.50
N MET A 124 -15.56 6.60 -16.45
CA MET A 124 -14.20 6.05 -16.31
C MET A 124 -13.91 5.09 -17.45
N VAL A 125 -12.73 5.22 -18.04
CA VAL A 125 -12.14 4.22 -18.93
C VAL A 125 -11.05 3.47 -18.19
N VAL A 126 -10.96 2.17 -18.42
CA VAL A 126 -9.96 1.28 -17.79
C VAL A 126 -9.23 0.48 -18.85
N SER A 127 -7.99 0.10 -18.55
CA SER A 127 -7.21 -0.78 -19.43
C SER A 127 -7.59 -2.24 -19.22
N GLU A 128 -7.04 -3.09 -20.08
CA GLU A 128 -6.89 -4.51 -19.77
C GLU A 128 -6.20 -4.72 -18.41
N THR A 129 -6.57 -5.80 -17.76
CA THR A 129 -6.04 -6.20 -16.45
C THR A 129 -4.72 -6.95 -16.62
N GLN A 130 -3.70 -6.58 -15.87
CA GLN A 130 -2.51 -7.40 -15.65
C GLN A 130 -2.50 -7.97 -14.23
N THR A 131 -1.67 -8.99 -14.01
CA THR A 131 -1.53 -9.64 -12.71
C THR A 131 -0.07 -9.80 -12.32
N VAL A 132 0.19 -9.76 -11.02
CA VAL A 132 1.50 -10.00 -10.44
C VAL A 132 1.34 -10.64 -9.07
N THR A 133 2.21 -11.59 -8.72
CA THR A 133 2.26 -12.17 -7.38
C THR A 133 3.45 -11.57 -6.63
N THR A 134 3.20 -11.05 -5.42
CA THR A 134 4.30 -10.63 -4.54
C THR A 134 5.17 -11.84 -4.16
N PRO A 135 6.50 -11.69 -4.11
CA PRO A 135 7.34 -12.78 -3.63
C PRO A 135 7.07 -13.05 -2.14
N ALA A 136 7.59 -14.17 -1.63
CA ALA A 136 7.73 -14.36 -0.19
C ALA A 136 8.59 -13.23 0.38
N SER A 137 8.24 -12.79 1.59
CA SER A 137 9.14 -12.01 2.43
C SER A 137 10.44 -12.79 2.57
N PRO A 138 11.60 -12.12 2.47
CA PRO A 138 12.85 -12.74 2.84
C PRO A 138 12.70 -13.37 4.23
N SER A 139 12.96 -14.68 4.33
CA SER A 139 13.26 -15.29 5.61
C SER A 139 14.66 -14.83 5.97
N TYR A 140 14.78 -13.92 6.93
CA TYR A 140 16.10 -13.61 7.48
C TYR A 140 16.62 -14.86 8.17
N ASP A 141 17.89 -15.20 7.93
CA ASP A 141 18.55 -16.13 8.84
C ASP A 141 18.53 -15.47 10.23
N LEU A 142 17.92 -16.13 11.20
CA LEU A 142 17.87 -15.61 12.56
C LEU A 142 19.25 -15.60 13.20
N ASN A 143 20.17 -16.42 12.67
CA ASN A 143 21.52 -16.42 13.15
C ASN A 143 22.17 -15.08 12.89
N GLY A 144 22.82 -14.54 13.92
CA GLY A 144 23.62 -13.34 13.77
C GLY A 144 23.67 -12.51 15.03
N THR A 145 24.31 -11.36 14.88
CA THR A 145 24.37 -10.34 15.91
C THR A 145 23.36 -9.26 15.57
N TYR A 146 22.70 -8.74 16.60
CA TYR A 146 21.70 -7.70 16.49
C TYR A 146 22.08 -6.54 17.37
N THR A 147 21.89 -5.32 16.87
CA THR A 147 21.88 -4.11 17.70
C THR A 147 20.53 -4.02 18.41
N CYS A 148 20.53 -4.23 19.73
CA CYS A 148 19.37 -4.20 20.60
C CYS A 148 19.22 -2.81 21.25
N THR A 149 18.03 -2.22 21.12
CA THR A 149 17.62 -1.02 21.85
C THR A 149 16.53 -1.39 22.83
N GLN A 150 16.73 -1.05 24.10
CA GLN A 150 15.75 -1.24 25.15
C GLN A 150 14.89 0.01 25.34
N TYR A 151 13.61 -0.22 25.63
CA TYR A 151 12.66 0.83 25.94
C TYR A 151 12.02 0.54 27.28
N GLY A 152 12.10 1.48 28.21
CA GLY A 152 11.44 1.42 29.51
C GLY A 152 10.20 2.30 29.55
N MET A 153 9.17 1.85 30.24
CA MET A 153 7.98 2.65 30.55
C MET A 153 8.29 3.64 31.67
N GLY A 154 8.11 4.93 31.41
CA GLY A 154 8.23 6.00 32.39
C GLY A 154 6.98 6.15 33.26
N ASP A 155 7.05 7.03 34.25
CA ASP A 155 5.94 7.33 35.17
C ASP A 155 4.71 7.93 34.47
N ASP A 156 4.89 8.50 33.28
CA ASP A 156 3.82 9.04 32.44
C ASP A 156 3.14 7.95 31.57
N GLY A 157 3.57 6.69 31.70
CA GLY A 157 3.07 5.54 30.94
C GLY A 157 3.64 5.47 29.52
N ASN A 158 4.52 6.39 29.12
CA ASN A 158 5.14 6.38 27.79
C ASN A 158 6.45 5.59 27.81
N PHE A 159 6.73 4.92 26.70
CA PHE A 159 8.00 4.21 26.51
C PHE A 159 9.04 5.14 25.89
N ALA A 160 10.23 5.18 26.48
CA ALA A 160 11.40 5.88 25.96
C ALA A 160 12.60 4.93 25.93
N VAL A 161 13.62 5.27 25.13
CA VAL A 161 14.89 4.52 25.12
C VAL A 161 15.48 4.53 26.52
N ASP A 162 15.81 3.34 27.02
CA ASP A 162 16.35 3.11 28.35
C ASP A 162 17.75 2.45 28.22
N GLY A 163 18.78 3.26 28.45
CA GLY A 163 20.17 2.87 28.30
C GLY A 163 20.71 2.96 26.86
N ASP A 164 22.00 2.66 26.73
CA ASP A 164 22.67 2.60 25.43
C ASP A 164 22.35 1.29 24.70
N PRO A 165 22.31 1.29 23.35
CA PRO A 165 22.16 0.05 22.59
C PRO A 165 23.29 -0.94 22.88
N TYR A 166 22.96 -2.24 22.83
CA TYR A 166 23.91 -3.33 23.08
C TYR A 166 23.72 -4.47 22.08
N GLU A 167 24.74 -5.31 21.94
CA GLU A 167 24.69 -6.44 21.00
C GLU A 167 24.00 -7.66 21.62
N VAL A 168 23.13 -8.30 20.84
CA VAL A 168 22.49 -9.58 21.16
C VAL A 168 22.82 -10.58 20.07
N THR A 169 23.32 -11.75 20.44
CA THR A 169 23.50 -12.85 19.48
C THR A 169 22.27 -13.74 19.50
N VAL A 170 21.71 -14.01 18.34
CA VAL A 170 20.64 -15.00 18.15
C VAL A 170 21.23 -16.16 17.36
N ALA A 171 20.96 -17.39 17.79
CA ALA A 171 21.41 -18.59 17.09
C ALA A 171 20.42 -19.75 17.25
N PHE A 172 20.22 -20.54 16.20
CA PHE A 172 19.55 -21.84 16.32
C PHE A 172 20.40 -22.79 17.16
N ALA A 173 19.75 -23.58 18.02
CA ALA A 173 20.41 -24.68 18.69
C ALA A 173 20.90 -25.71 17.66
N GLU A 174 22.03 -26.35 17.93
CA GLU A 174 22.65 -27.30 16.99
C GLU A 174 21.66 -28.37 16.52
N GLY A 175 21.50 -28.50 15.20
CA GLY A 175 20.60 -29.46 14.57
C GLY A 175 19.11 -29.13 14.66
N SER A 176 18.72 -27.97 15.21
CA SER A 176 17.33 -27.54 15.30
C SER A 176 16.96 -26.51 14.24
N THR A 177 15.71 -26.58 13.77
CA THR A 177 15.09 -25.56 12.91
C THR A 177 14.07 -24.71 13.66
N THR A 178 13.87 -24.97 14.96
CA THR A 178 12.86 -24.29 15.78
C THR A 178 13.39 -23.85 17.14
N ALA A 179 14.34 -24.56 17.76
CA ALA A 179 14.94 -24.12 19.01
C ALA A 179 15.98 -23.02 18.72
N VAL A 180 15.84 -21.88 19.39
CA VAL A 180 16.74 -20.73 19.27
C VAL A 180 17.28 -20.32 20.63
N THR A 181 18.44 -19.68 20.61
CA THR A 181 19.10 -19.09 21.79
C THR A 181 19.32 -17.61 21.54
N LEU A 182 19.13 -16.80 22.58
CA LEU A 182 19.41 -15.38 22.56
C LEU A 182 20.38 -15.07 23.70
N THR A 183 21.52 -14.48 23.39
CA THR A 183 22.57 -14.16 24.36
C THR A 183 22.71 -12.66 24.52
N ASN A 184 22.85 -12.22 25.78
CA ASN A 184 23.02 -10.83 26.18
C ASN A 184 21.75 -9.95 26.08
N LEU A 185 20.56 -10.54 26.17
CA LEU A 185 19.34 -9.75 26.40
C LEU A 185 19.45 -8.98 27.73
N PHE A 186 18.86 -7.78 27.79
CA PHE A 186 18.95 -6.84 28.92
C PHE A 186 20.40 -6.38 29.24
N GLY A 187 21.33 -6.53 28.29
CA GLY A 187 22.76 -6.30 28.53
C GLY A 187 23.36 -7.20 29.61
N GLY A 188 22.69 -8.32 29.91
CA GLY A 188 22.94 -9.13 31.09
C GLY A 188 23.99 -10.24 30.94
N GLY A 189 24.46 -10.47 29.71
CA GLY A 189 25.45 -11.48 29.36
C GLY A 189 24.99 -12.94 29.45
N LYS A 190 23.73 -13.21 29.79
CA LYS A 190 23.20 -14.58 29.86
C LYS A 190 22.54 -15.00 28.55
N THR A 191 22.45 -16.32 28.38
CA THR A 191 21.74 -16.96 27.27
C THR A 191 20.39 -17.45 27.75
N VAL A 192 19.35 -17.11 27.00
CA VAL A 192 18.00 -17.66 27.14
C VAL A 192 17.64 -18.48 25.91
N THR A 193 16.70 -19.40 26.04
CA THR A 193 16.21 -20.27 24.96
C THR A 193 14.79 -19.92 24.58
N GLY A 194 14.46 -20.11 23.31
CA GLY A 194 13.12 -19.88 22.78
C GLY A 194 12.77 -20.84 21.65
N THR A 195 11.54 -20.71 21.15
CA THR A 195 11.02 -21.48 20.02
C THR A 195 10.64 -20.55 18.88
N TYR A 196 11.20 -20.78 17.70
CA TYR A 196 10.89 -20.10 16.46
C TYR A 196 9.73 -20.79 15.72
N ASP A 197 8.72 -20.00 15.36
CA ASP A 197 7.66 -20.35 14.43
C ASP A 197 7.86 -19.56 13.13
N ALA A 198 8.35 -20.26 12.10
CA ALA A 198 8.60 -19.67 10.80
C ALA A 198 7.32 -19.20 10.07
N LYS A 199 6.17 -19.80 10.37
CA LYS A 199 4.90 -19.42 9.74
C LYS A 199 4.34 -18.17 10.38
N ALA A 200 4.45 -18.04 11.69
CA ALA A 200 4.03 -16.85 12.42
C ALA A 200 5.05 -15.72 12.33
N GLY A 201 6.31 -16.02 12.02
CA GLY A 201 7.40 -15.04 12.09
C GLY A 201 7.60 -14.59 13.52
N THR A 202 7.68 -15.53 14.47
CA THR A 202 7.84 -15.23 15.90
C THR A 202 8.84 -16.14 16.59
N VAL A 203 9.52 -15.61 17.62
CA VAL A 203 10.27 -16.38 18.60
C VAL A 203 9.59 -16.22 19.96
N THR A 204 9.25 -17.31 20.64
CA THR A 204 8.70 -17.28 22.00
C THR A 204 9.74 -17.71 23.03
N ILE A 205 9.92 -16.93 24.08
CA ILE A 205 10.85 -17.19 25.18
C ILE A 205 10.03 -17.38 26.45
N PRO A 206 10.05 -18.58 27.07
CA PRO A 206 9.40 -18.81 28.36
C PRO A 206 9.89 -17.84 29.44
N THR A 207 8.97 -17.42 30.31
CA THR A 207 9.27 -16.60 31.49
C THR A 207 10.26 -17.30 32.44
N ASN A 208 10.84 -16.54 33.37
CA ASN A 208 11.70 -17.00 34.47
C ASN A 208 13.08 -17.52 34.05
N GLN A 209 13.50 -17.27 32.81
CA GLN A 209 14.89 -17.48 32.41
C GLN A 209 15.77 -16.32 32.88
N VAL A 210 16.98 -16.64 33.35
CA VAL A 210 17.91 -15.66 33.93
C VAL A 210 18.54 -14.81 32.83
N LEU A 211 18.33 -13.51 32.89
CA LEU A 211 18.90 -12.49 31.99
C LEU A 211 20.26 -12.00 32.48
N MET A 212 20.41 -11.83 33.79
CA MET A 212 21.65 -11.37 34.42
C MET A 212 21.75 -11.84 35.87
N VAL A 213 22.92 -11.66 36.49
CA VAL A 213 23.10 -11.82 37.93
C VAL A 213 23.51 -10.48 38.53
N HIS A 214 22.62 -9.87 39.30
CA HIS A 214 22.87 -8.60 39.98
C HIS A 214 23.58 -8.85 41.31
N GLN A 215 24.66 -8.10 41.59
CA GLN A 215 25.51 -8.32 42.77
C GLN A 215 24.77 -8.33 44.10
N LYS A 216 23.69 -7.54 44.22
CA LYS A 216 22.88 -7.41 45.44
C LYS A 216 21.60 -8.26 45.43
N TYR A 217 21.03 -8.49 44.25
CA TYR A 217 19.65 -9.02 44.14
C TYR A 217 19.62 -10.44 43.55
N GLY A 218 20.78 -11.00 43.21
CA GLY A 218 20.91 -12.34 42.67
C GLY A 218 20.45 -12.42 41.22
N ASP A 219 19.87 -13.56 40.87
CA ASP A 219 19.35 -13.79 39.53
C ASP A 219 18.24 -12.80 39.20
N VAL A 220 18.37 -12.18 38.03
CA VAL A 220 17.36 -11.33 37.43
C VAL A 220 16.78 -12.09 36.26
N GLN A 221 15.47 -12.27 36.24
CA GLN A 221 14.75 -13.07 35.28
C GLN A 221 13.80 -12.21 34.43
N MET A 222 13.48 -12.70 33.24
CA MET A 222 12.47 -12.07 32.38
C MET A 222 11.07 -12.55 32.79
N LYS A 223 10.18 -11.62 33.15
CA LYS A 223 8.77 -11.85 33.50
C LYS A 223 7.87 -11.26 32.42
N ALA A 224 7.26 -12.09 31.58
CA ALA A 224 6.44 -11.60 30.48
C ALA A 224 5.16 -10.91 30.97
N GLN A 225 4.73 -9.85 30.28
CA GLN A 225 3.52 -9.10 30.60
C GLN A 225 2.51 -9.12 29.45
N ASN A 226 1.24 -8.93 29.78
CA ASN A 226 0.20 -8.62 28.80
C ASN A 226 0.39 -7.21 28.19
N GLU A 227 -0.33 -6.94 27.10
CA GLU A 227 -0.11 -5.74 26.27
C GLU A 227 -0.36 -4.41 27.00
N ASP A 228 -1.20 -4.42 28.03
CA ASP A 228 -1.57 -3.27 28.87
C ASP A 228 -0.78 -3.21 30.19
N ALA A 229 0.20 -4.10 30.38
CA ALA A 229 1.02 -4.19 31.59
C ALA A 229 0.22 -4.34 32.90
N SER A 230 -0.96 -4.95 32.83
CA SER A 230 -1.85 -5.19 33.98
C SER A 230 -1.66 -6.56 34.63
N GLY A 231 -0.91 -7.46 34.00
CA GLY A 231 -0.67 -8.81 34.49
C GLY A 231 0.47 -9.54 33.79
N TYR A 232 0.89 -10.65 34.39
CA TYR A 232 1.95 -11.50 33.86
C TYR A 232 1.39 -12.64 33.00
N ILE A 233 2.15 -13.01 31.97
CA ILE A 233 1.88 -14.14 31.09
C ILE A 233 3.11 -15.07 31.04
N ASP A 234 2.99 -16.22 30.38
CA ASP A 234 3.99 -17.29 30.48
C ASP A 234 5.20 -17.14 29.53
N GLN A 235 5.12 -16.25 28.54
CA GLN A 235 6.17 -16.11 27.52
C GLN A 235 6.26 -14.70 26.94
N VAL A 236 7.49 -14.29 26.62
CA VAL A 236 7.77 -13.10 25.81
C VAL A 236 7.81 -13.51 24.35
N THR A 237 7.09 -12.77 23.50
CA THR A 237 7.06 -13.03 22.06
C THR A 237 7.90 -11.97 21.35
N PHE A 238 8.83 -12.39 20.51
CA PHE A 238 9.54 -11.55 19.58
C PHE A 238 8.92 -11.72 18.20
N THR A 239 8.50 -10.63 17.57
CA THR A 239 7.86 -10.66 16.25
C THR A 239 8.79 -10.04 15.22
N PHE A 240 8.98 -10.74 14.09
CA PHE A 240 9.66 -10.20 12.93
C PHE A 240 8.76 -9.20 12.24
N THR A 241 9.25 -7.97 12.06
CA THR A 241 8.60 -7.05 11.13
C THR A 241 9.17 -7.29 9.74
N SER A 242 8.28 -7.49 8.77
CA SER A 242 8.66 -7.83 7.39
C SER A 242 9.52 -6.73 6.74
N LYS A 243 9.46 -5.49 7.23
CA LYS A 243 10.25 -4.33 6.77
C LYS A 243 11.65 -4.22 7.37
N GLY A 244 12.48 -5.27 7.26
CA GLY A 244 13.93 -5.12 7.34
C GLY A 244 14.62 -5.61 8.62
N GLY A 245 14.48 -6.91 8.95
CA GLY A 245 15.38 -7.54 9.93
C GLY A 245 15.22 -7.04 11.38
N LEU A 246 14.10 -6.38 11.71
CA LEU A 246 13.81 -5.89 13.04
C LEU A 246 12.93 -6.90 13.81
N LEU A 247 13.45 -7.45 14.91
CA LEU A 247 12.67 -8.18 15.91
C LEU A 247 12.23 -7.22 17.01
N LYS A 248 10.96 -7.26 17.39
CA LYS A 248 10.44 -6.51 18.54
C LYS A 248 9.84 -7.46 19.57
N SER A 249 10.18 -7.30 20.84
CA SER A 249 9.57 -8.08 21.92
C SER A 249 8.19 -7.55 22.32
N SER A 250 7.34 -8.42 22.87
CA SER A 250 6.23 -8.04 23.73
C SER A 250 6.74 -7.40 25.03
N LEU A 251 5.82 -6.94 25.88
CA LEU A 251 6.16 -6.34 27.16
C LEU A 251 6.69 -7.38 28.16
N TRP A 252 7.62 -6.98 29.01
CA TRP A 252 8.14 -7.79 30.10
C TRP A 252 8.73 -6.93 31.22
N SER A 253 8.81 -7.49 32.44
CA SER A 253 9.54 -6.93 33.57
C SER A 253 10.80 -7.73 33.85
N ALA A 254 11.78 -7.08 34.46
CA ALA A 254 12.86 -7.80 35.10
C ALA A 254 12.43 -8.14 36.54
N GLU A 255 12.60 -9.38 36.95
CA GLU A 255 12.23 -9.88 38.29
C GLU A 255 13.48 -10.37 39.02
N ALA A 256 13.69 -9.90 40.25
CA ALA A 256 14.73 -10.40 41.14
C ALA A 256 14.14 -10.75 42.49
N ALA A 257 14.98 -11.23 43.42
CA ALA A 257 14.54 -11.55 44.79
C ALA A 257 13.88 -10.36 45.53
N ALA A 258 14.19 -9.12 45.12
CA ALA A 258 13.60 -7.90 45.68
C ALA A 258 12.23 -7.54 45.08
N GLY A 259 11.77 -8.25 44.05
CA GLY A 259 10.53 -8.00 43.32
C GLY A 259 10.77 -7.70 41.84
N SER A 260 9.68 -7.38 41.14
CA SER A 260 9.69 -6.97 39.74
C SER A 260 9.95 -5.47 39.58
N PHE A 261 10.70 -5.10 38.56
CA PHE A 261 11.08 -3.72 38.28
C PHE A 261 10.96 -3.41 36.79
N GLY A 262 10.39 -2.23 36.53
CA GLY A 262 10.17 -1.67 35.21
C GLY A 262 9.22 -2.48 34.34
N VAL A 263 8.84 -1.88 33.22
CA VAL A 263 8.16 -2.54 32.11
C VAL A 263 8.93 -2.17 30.87
N TYR A 264 9.38 -3.18 30.14
CA TYR A 264 10.28 -3.03 29.02
C TYR A 264 9.74 -3.69 27.77
N TYR A 265 10.17 -3.19 26.62
CA TYR A 265 10.30 -3.99 25.40
C TYR A 265 11.64 -3.68 24.75
N VAL A 266 12.06 -4.54 23.83
CA VAL A 266 13.27 -4.30 23.03
C VAL A 266 12.95 -4.29 21.54
N SER A 267 13.72 -3.54 20.78
CA SER A 267 13.82 -3.63 19.33
C SER A 267 15.24 -4.09 18.97
N MET A 268 15.37 -4.99 17.99
CA MET A 268 16.64 -5.60 17.61
C MET A 268 16.80 -5.57 16.10
N THR A 269 17.77 -4.82 15.60
CA THR A 269 18.09 -4.72 14.18
C THR A 269 19.25 -5.67 13.87
N HIS A 270 19.08 -6.56 12.89
CA HIS A 270 20.14 -7.48 12.44
C HIS A 270 21.33 -6.68 11.90
N ASN A 271 22.55 -7.04 12.31
CA ASN A 271 23.78 -6.46 11.81
C ASN A 271 24.22 -7.28 10.59
N ASP A 272 24.15 -6.67 9.40
CA ASP A 272 24.60 -7.26 8.13
C ASP A 272 26.09 -7.64 8.13
#